data_AF-A0A1V2AXT9-F1
#
_entry.id   AF-A0A1V2AXT9-F1
#
_cell.length_a   1.000
_cell.length_b   1.000
_cell.length_c   1.000
_cell.angle_alpha   90.00
_cell.angle_beta   90.00
_cell.angle_gamma   90.00
#
_symmetry.space_group_name_H-M   'P 1'
#
loop_
_entity.id
_entity.type
_entity.pdbx_description
1 polymer ?
#
loop_
_entity_poly.entity_id
_entity_poly.type
_entity_poly.pdbx_seq_one_letter_code
_entity_poly.pdbx_strand_id
1 'polypeptide(L)'
;MNRELKWPHLKGLYELYITGQTSDSILKNAFVRSLKNRKLIGPKPGRLNTLMDKPGYKAYYEAKFLPAYQRYVTFLEANNIPLDGRQRFDEYDLETFAFIVERKDEILESVPSIRQFSSRVFHEKGSKYLEDHPGIASTVLRLLGLDSFPGSDPKENQWRFVIDPPSPKLIVLCENIANLKRPWIAIAHEIELWYVGGSNTAILENISFDKLQLPLFYCCDWDQDGIDIYKRIYKIFAEKGKDIGILTPYDQQAAIPEVSEKHESRWKEVDMVKQWPAHPFNAEQVELLSKLFRNKQWIEEESQDLVELLRYNELIKA
;
A
#
# COMPACT_ATOMS: atom_id res chain seq x y z
N MET A 1 11.56 36.06 -10.87
CA MET A 1 10.12 36.28 -10.57
C MET A 1 9.42 34.96 -10.82
N ASN A 2 9.03 34.25 -9.77
CA ASN A 2 8.26 33.02 -9.92
C ASN A 2 6.88 33.38 -10.47
N ARG A 3 6.52 32.85 -11.64
CA ARG A 3 5.27 33.22 -12.34
C ARG A 3 4.09 32.36 -11.88
N GLU A 4 4.37 31.24 -11.21
CA GLU A 4 3.39 30.26 -10.69
C GLU A 4 2.31 29.91 -11.72
N LEU A 5 2.72 29.79 -12.99
CA LEU A 5 1.82 29.50 -14.08
C LEU A 5 1.55 28.00 -14.12
N LYS A 6 0.31 27.65 -13.81
CA LYS A 6 -0.25 26.32 -14.09
C LYS A 6 -0.62 26.15 -15.55
N TRP A 7 -0.72 24.89 -15.98
CA TRP A 7 -1.13 24.49 -17.32
C TRP A 7 -2.36 25.23 -17.88
N PRO A 8 -3.44 25.48 -17.10
CA PRO A 8 -4.61 26.21 -17.61
C PRO A 8 -4.27 27.67 -17.97
N HIS A 9 -3.34 28.29 -17.25
CA HIS A 9 -2.86 29.63 -17.57
C HIS A 9 -2.00 29.61 -18.83
N LEU A 10 -1.09 28.64 -18.96
CA LEU A 10 -0.24 28.48 -20.15
C LEU A 10 -1.10 28.27 -21.42
N LYS A 11 -2.10 27.39 -21.33
CA LYS A 11 -3.07 27.12 -22.40
C LYS A 11 -3.89 28.37 -22.76
N GLY A 12 -4.39 29.11 -21.77
CA GLY A 12 -5.14 30.34 -22.04
C GLY A 12 -4.28 31.46 -22.65
N LEU A 13 -3.02 31.58 -22.25
CA LEU A 13 -2.08 32.52 -22.89
C LEU A 13 -1.78 32.10 -24.35
N TYR A 14 -1.63 30.80 -24.62
CA TYR A 14 -1.47 30.32 -25.99
C TYR A 14 -2.73 30.52 -26.85
N GLU A 15 -3.92 30.27 -26.29
CA GLU A 15 -5.19 30.52 -26.97
C GLU A 15 -5.34 31.99 -27.34
N LEU A 16 -4.95 32.90 -26.43
CA LEU A 16 -4.92 34.33 -26.66
C LEU A 16 -3.96 34.71 -27.80
N TYR A 17 -2.82 34.03 -27.91
CA TYR A 17 -1.84 34.24 -28.98
C TYR A 17 -2.38 33.81 -30.35
N ILE A 18 -2.99 32.62 -30.44
CA ILE A 18 -3.49 32.05 -31.69
C ILE A 18 -4.79 32.72 -32.14
N THR A 19 -5.76 32.85 -31.25
CA THR A 19 -7.13 33.28 -31.59
C THR A 19 -7.40 34.75 -31.34
N GLY A 20 -6.51 35.44 -30.62
CA GLY A 20 -6.69 36.82 -30.18
C GLY A 20 -7.64 36.97 -28.99
N GLN A 21 -8.17 35.87 -28.43
CA GLN A 21 -9.04 35.93 -27.26
C GLN A 21 -8.90 34.69 -26.34
N THR A 22 -9.26 34.83 -25.07
CA THR A 22 -9.34 33.70 -24.12
C THR A 22 -10.31 34.03 -22.97
N SER A 23 -10.61 33.07 -22.10
CA SER A 23 -11.42 33.30 -20.90
C SER A 23 -10.71 34.20 -19.90
N ASP A 24 -11.44 35.08 -19.22
CA ASP A 24 -10.91 35.90 -18.12
C ASP A 24 -10.53 35.11 -16.87
N SER A 25 -10.90 33.83 -16.79
CA SER A 25 -10.57 32.92 -15.67
C SER A 25 -9.06 32.83 -15.39
N ILE A 26 -8.20 33.05 -16.38
CA ILE A 26 -6.75 33.09 -16.21
C ILE A 26 -6.23 34.28 -15.39
N LEU A 27 -7.06 35.33 -15.18
CA LEU A 27 -6.72 36.49 -14.33
C LEU A 27 -6.64 36.15 -12.84
N LYS A 28 -7.04 34.95 -12.42
CA LYS A 28 -6.85 34.51 -11.02
C LYS A 28 -5.36 34.49 -10.64
N ASN A 29 -4.47 34.23 -11.60
CA ASN A 29 -3.02 34.29 -11.39
C ASN A 29 -2.49 35.74 -11.40
N ALA A 30 -1.61 36.06 -10.45
CA ALA A 30 -1.06 37.41 -10.27
C ALA A 30 -0.15 37.85 -11.44
N PHE A 31 0.61 36.94 -12.02
CA PHE A 31 1.44 37.23 -13.18
C PHE A 31 0.58 37.60 -14.39
N VAL A 32 -0.50 36.87 -14.67
CA VAL A 32 -1.42 37.20 -15.78
C VAL A 32 -2.08 38.57 -15.56
N ARG A 33 -2.46 38.93 -14.33
CA ARG A 33 -2.91 40.30 -14.00
C ARG A 33 -1.86 41.36 -14.31
N SER A 34 -0.58 41.07 -14.11
CA SER A 34 0.50 41.99 -14.46
C SER A 34 0.57 42.28 -15.97
N LEU A 35 0.22 41.31 -16.84
CA LEU A 35 0.15 41.51 -18.29
C LEU A 35 -0.98 42.50 -18.67
N LYS A 36 -2.11 42.45 -17.95
CA LYS A 36 -3.20 43.40 -18.10
C LYS A 36 -2.76 44.82 -17.71
N ASN A 37 -2.02 44.95 -16.61
CA ASN A 37 -1.49 46.25 -16.16
C ASN A 37 -0.47 46.84 -17.15
N ARG A 38 0.33 45.99 -17.79
CA ARG A 38 1.26 46.35 -18.89
C ARG A 38 0.56 46.66 -20.21
N LYS A 39 -0.78 46.63 -20.25
CA LYS A 39 -1.61 46.84 -21.43
C LYS A 39 -1.33 45.86 -22.58
N LEU A 40 -0.78 44.68 -22.28
CA LEU A 40 -0.58 43.60 -23.25
C LEU A 40 -1.88 42.82 -23.50
N ILE A 41 -2.79 42.78 -22.52
CA ILE A 41 -4.09 42.12 -22.64
C ILE A 41 -5.18 43.00 -22.03
N GLY A 42 -6.44 42.80 -22.39
CA GLY A 42 -7.56 43.52 -21.79
C GLY A 42 -8.92 42.87 -21.99
N PRO A 43 -9.97 43.36 -21.34
CA PRO A 43 -11.32 42.84 -21.52
C PRO A 43 -11.81 43.12 -22.95
N LYS A 44 -12.57 42.19 -23.51
CA LYS A 44 -13.23 42.36 -24.80
C LYS A 44 -14.44 43.31 -24.64
N PRO A 45 -14.57 44.36 -25.47
CA PRO A 45 -15.75 45.23 -25.43
C PRO A 45 -17.04 44.43 -25.57
N GLY A 46 -17.99 44.64 -24.66
CA GLY A 46 -19.29 43.95 -24.65
C GLY A 46 -19.26 42.49 -24.16
N ARG A 47 -18.10 41.91 -23.82
CA ARG A 47 -17.99 40.57 -23.19
C ARG A 47 -16.99 40.58 -22.05
N LEU A 48 -17.49 40.79 -20.84
CA LEU A 48 -16.67 40.93 -19.63
C LEU A 48 -15.87 39.66 -19.28
N ASN A 49 -16.40 38.47 -19.62
CA ASN A 49 -15.76 37.17 -19.32
C ASN A 49 -14.72 36.73 -20.37
N THR A 50 -14.35 37.62 -21.30
CA THR A 50 -13.42 37.33 -22.39
C THR A 50 -12.32 38.37 -22.40
N LEU A 51 -11.09 37.91 -22.47
CA LEU A 51 -9.91 38.74 -22.73
C LEU A 51 -9.59 38.75 -24.21
N MET A 52 -9.02 39.85 -24.66
CA MET A 52 -8.45 40.01 -25.99
C MET A 52 -7.01 40.48 -25.91
N ASP A 53 -6.22 40.13 -26.92
CA ASP A 53 -4.85 40.60 -27.07
C ASP A 53 -4.83 42.09 -27.42
N LYS A 54 -3.71 42.75 -27.09
CA LYS A 54 -3.45 44.15 -27.42
C LYS A 54 -2.14 44.28 -28.21
N PRO A 55 -1.90 45.43 -28.88
CA PRO A 55 -0.65 45.67 -29.57
C PRO A 55 0.57 45.35 -28.68
N GLY A 56 1.49 44.53 -29.20
CA GLY A 56 2.67 44.07 -28.48
C GLY A 56 2.53 42.72 -27.78
N TYR A 57 1.32 42.17 -27.59
CA TYR A 57 1.15 40.86 -26.95
C TYR A 57 1.80 39.72 -27.72
N LYS A 58 1.55 39.64 -29.04
CA LYS A 58 2.06 38.54 -29.87
C LYS A 58 3.59 38.45 -29.83
N ALA A 59 4.26 39.58 -30.09
CA ALA A 59 5.72 39.66 -30.00
C ALA A 59 6.23 39.33 -28.58
N TYR A 60 5.53 39.77 -27.53
CA TYR A 60 5.86 39.42 -26.16
C TYR A 60 5.71 37.92 -25.89
N TYR A 61 4.64 37.30 -26.37
CA TYR A 61 4.37 35.86 -26.21
C TYR A 61 5.42 35.02 -26.93
N GLU A 62 5.72 35.34 -28.19
CA GLU A 62 6.76 34.69 -29.00
C GLU A 62 8.13 34.73 -28.29
N ALA A 63 8.51 35.89 -27.76
CA ALA A 63 9.81 36.05 -27.11
C ALA A 63 9.90 35.40 -25.72
N LYS A 64 8.78 35.19 -25.02
CA LYS A 64 8.79 34.81 -23.58
C LYS A 64 8.14 33.47 -23.25
N PHE A 65 7.26 32.95 -24.11
CA PHE A 65 6.42 31.79 -23.79
C PHE A 65 6.40 30.74 -24.90
N LEU A 66 6.36 31.14 -26.17
CA LEU A 66 6.17 30.21 -27.28
C LEU A 66 7.17 29.05 -27.30
N PRO A 67 8.49 29.26 -27.12
CA PRO A 67 9.46 28.16 -27.14
C PRO A 67 9.22 27.14 -26.01
N ALA A 68 8.89 27.60 -24.80
CA ALA A 68 8.66 26.71 -23.67
C ALA A 68 7.33 25.97 -23.82
N TYR A 69 6.27 26.67 -24.21
CA TYR A 69 4.95 26.09 -24.43
C TYR A 69 4.99 24.98 -25.48
N GLN A 70 5.68 25.20 -26.61
CA GLN A 70 5.84 24.19 -27.64
C GLN A 70 6.56 22.94 -27.11
N ARG A 71 7.65 23.10 -26.34
CA ARG A 71 8.33 21.98 -25.70
C ARG A 71 7.39 21.17 -24.81
N TYR A 72 6.57 21.85 -23.98
CA TYR A 72 5.64 21.16 -23.08
C TYR A 72 4.55 20.40 -23.85
N VAL A 73 3.95 21.01 -24.88
CA VAL A 73 2.95 20.34 -25.71
C VAL A 73 3.54 19.09 -26.36
N THR A 74 4.70 19.22 -27.03
CA THR A 74 5.38 18.09 -27.67
C THR A 74 5.69 16.98 -26.67
N PHE A 75 6.17 17.33 -25.47
CA PHE A 75 6.46 16.36 -24.43
C PHE A 75 5.19 15.62 -23.95
N LEU A 76 4.13 16.37 -23.65
CA LEU A 76 2.87 15.81 -23.16
C LEU A 76 2.22 14.89 -24.19
N GLU A 77 2.22 15.29 -25.47
CA GLU A 77 1.72 14.48 -26.59
C GLU A 77 2.53 13.19 -26.77
N ALA A 78 3.87 13.30 -26.80
CA ALA A 78 4.76 12.15 -26.95
C ALA A 78 4.60 11.10 -25.84
N ASN A 79 4.18 11.53 -24.64
CA ASN A 79 3.98 10.67 -23.47
C ASN A 79 2.50 10.34 -23.20
N ASN A 80 1.61 10.62 -24.15
CA ASN A 80 0.17 10.36 -24.02
C ASN A 80 -0.47 10.99 -22.75
N ILE A 81 0.02 12.16 -22.35
CA ILE A 81 -0.51 12.94 -21.24
C ILE A 81 -1.59 13.88 -21.81
N PRO A 82 -2.86 13.76 -21.39
CA PRO A 82 -3.94 14.57 -21.98
C PRO A 82 -3.69 16.08 -21.84
N LEU A 83 -3.90 16.88 -22.89
CA LEU A 83 -3.75 18.35 -22.82
C LEU A 83 -4.98 19.06 -22.20
N ASP A 84 -5.59 18.44 -21.18
CA ASP A 84 -6.81 18.95 -20.53
C ASP A 84 -6.49 20.14 -19.60
N GLY A 85 -7.30 21.19 -19.68
CA GLY A 85 -7.24 22.35 -18.79
C GLY A 85 -7.64 22.04 -17.33
N ARG A 86 -8.03 20.81 -17.01
CA ARG A 86 -8.20 20.35 -15.62
C ARG A 86 -6.88 20.02 -14.93
N GLN A 87 -5.81 19.78 -15.68
CA GLN A 87 -4.50 19.51 -15.12
C GLN A 87 -3.97 20.74 -14.39
N ARG A 88 -3.40 20.51 -13.21
CA ARG A 88 -2.92 21.57 -12.31
C ARG A 88 -1.40 21.66 -12.24
N PHE A 89 -0.71 21.03 -13.20
CA PHE A 89 0.74 21.04 -13.33
C PHE A 89 1.22 22.48 -13.45
N ASP A 90 2.27 22.85 -12.73
CA ASP A 90 3.01 24.07 -13.00
C ASP A 90 4.22 23.80 -13.91
N GLU A 91 4.97 24.86 -14.24
CA GLU A 91 6.16 24.72 -15.07
C GLU A 91 7.22 23.80 -14.43
N TYR A 92 7.36 23.82 -13.11
CA TYR A 92 8.28 22.95 -12.38
C TYR A 92 7.88 21.47 -12.54
N ASP A 93 6.59 21.16 -12.44
CA ASP A 93 6.07 19.80 -12.64
C ASP A 93 6.38 19.29 -14.05
N LEU A 94 6.17 20.14 -15.07
CA LEU A 94 6.41 19.79 -16.48
C LEU A 94 7.90 19.55 -16.76
N GLU A 95 8.78 20.40 -16.22
CA GLU A 95 10.23 20.22 -16.30
C GLU A 95 10.68 18.95 -15.57
N THR A 96 10.09 18.68 -14.41
CA THR A 96 10.36 17.46 -13.62
C THR A 96 9.91 16.20 -14.35
N PHE A 97 8.77 16.23 -15.05
CA PHE A 97 8.32 15.10 -15.87
C PHE A 97 9.29 14.80 -17.01
N ALA A 98 9.85 15.83 -17.66
CA ALA A 98 10.86 15.64 -18.68
C ALA A 98 12.12 14.98 -18.11
N PHE A 99 12.58 15.44 -16.95
CA PHE A 99 13.70 14.81 -16.23
C PHE A 99 13.44 13.34 -15.90
N ILE A 100 12.23 13.00 -15.44
CA ILE A 100 11.84 11.61 -15.13
C ILE A 100 11.95 10.70 -16.36
N VAL A 101 11.51 11.18 -17.53
CA VAL A 101 11.60 10.40 -18.78
C VAL A 101 13.06 10.23 -19.22
N GLU A 102 13.86 11.29 -19.12
CA GLU A 102 15.29 11.25 -19.48
C GLU A 102 16.10 10.30 -18.60
N ARG A 103 15.74 10.21 -17.31
CA ARG A 103 16.44 9.39 -16.30
C ARG A 103 15.66 8.14 -15.90
N LYS A 104 14.74 7.69 -16.75
CA LYS A 104 13.81 6.60 -16.44
C LYS A 104 14.53 5.33 -15.98
N ASP A 105 15.54 4.89 -16.73
CA ASP A 105 16.25 3.64 -16.45
C ASP A 105 16.99 3.72 -15.10
N GLU A 106 17.71 4.82 -14.84
CA GLU A 106 18.40 5.07 -13.56
C GLU A 106 17.43 5.08 -12.36
N ILE A 107 16.22 5.63 -12.56
CA ILE A 107 15.19 5.65 -11.52
C ILE A 107 14.64 4.25 -11.25
N LEU A 108 14.51 3.41 -12.29
CA LEU A 108 13.95 2.07 -12.20
C LEU A 108 14.92 1.05 -11.58
N GLU A 109 16.22 1.29 -11.58
CA GLU A 109 17.21 0.46 -10.88
C GLU A 109 16.91 0.31 -9.38
N SER A 110 16.37 1.35 -8.76
CA SER A 110 15.98 1.35 -7.35
C SER A 110 14.81 2.31 -7.12
N VAL A 111 13.60 1.86 -7.45
CA VAL A 111 12.37 2.64 -7.25
C VAL A 111 12.18 2.91 -5.75
N PRO A 112 12.23 4.18 -5.29
CA PRO A 112 12.06 4.51 -3.88
C PRO A 112 10.57 4.62 -3.51
N SER A 113 10.26 4.71 -2.22
CA SER A 113 8.88 5.00 -1.77
C SER A 113 8.41 6.37 -2.29
N ILE A 114 7.08 6.59 -2.36
CA ILE A 114 6.51 7.85 -2.87
C ILE A 114 7.12 9.11 -2.21
N ARG A 115 7.38 9.07 -0.91
CA ARG A 115 7.98 10.21 -0.17
C ARG A 115 9.44 10.44 -0.52
N GLN A 116 10.21 9.36 -0.63
CA GLN A 116 11.61 9.43 -1.02
C GLN A 116 11.74 9.89 -2.47
N PHE A 117 10.88 9.39 -3.36
CA PHE A 117 10.78 9.86 -4.74
C PHE A 117 10.47 11.35 -4.78
N SER A 118 9.42 11.78 -4.10
CA SER A 118 9.01 13.19 -4.00
C SER A 118 10.14 14.07 -3.48
N SER A 119 10.87 13.63 -2.44
CA SER A 119 11.97 14.40 -1.88
C SER A 119 13.17 14.55 -2.82
N ARG A 120 13.45 13.54 -3.65
CA ARG A 120 14.61 13.53 -4.57
C ARG A 120 14.30 14.29 -5.85
N VAL A 121 13.14 14.02 -6.44
CA VAL A 121 12.75 14.47 -7.78
C VAL A 121 11.95 15.77 -7.72
N PHE A 122 11.09 15.94 -6.72
CA PHE A 122 10.30 17.15 -6.46
C PHE A 122 10.86 17.94 -5.26
N HIS A 123 12.19 18.06 -5.17
CA HIS A 123 12.88 18.61 -3.99
C HIS A 123 12.40 20.01 -3.59
N GLU A 124 12.01 20.87 -4.53
CA GLU A 124 11.46 22.21 -4.24
C GLU A 124 10.03 22.19 -3.65
N LYS A 125 9.32 21.06 -3.76
CA LYS A 125 7.93 20.90 -3.30
C LYS A 125 7.79 20.05 -2.04
N GLY A 126 8.88 19.40 -1.63
CA GLY A 126 8.96 18.61 -0.40
C GLY A 126 8.50 17.15 -0.54
N SER A 127 8.70 16.38 0.52
CA SER A 127 8.52 14.92 0.50
C SER A 127 7.06 14.45 0.47
N LYS A 128 6.10 15.31 0.80
CA LYS A 128 4.66 14.99 0.78
C LYS A 128 3.97 15.41 -0.51
N TYR A 129 4.68 16.09 -1.41
CA TYR A 129 4.07 16.71 -2.58
C TYR A 129 3.24 15.74 -3.43
N LEU A 130 3.80 14.57 -3.74
CA LEU A 130 3.09 13.55 -4.53
C LEU A 130 1.91 12.91 -3.79
N GLU A 131 1.94 12.81 -2.45
CA GLU A 131 0.80 12.35 -1.65
C GLU A 131 -0.36 13.34 -1.72
N ASP A 132 -0.06 14.64 -1.65
CA ASP A 132 -1.04 15.72 -1.68
C ASP A 132 -1.59 15.97 -3.12
N HIS A 133 -0.90 15.46 -4.15
CA HIS A 133 -1.21 15.69 -5.56
C HIS A 133 -1.35 14.38 -6.34
N PRO A 134 -2.43 13.60 -6.13
CA PRO A 134 -2.61 12.28 -6.73
C PRO A 134 -2.62 12.28 -8.27
N GLY A 135 -3.06 13.38 -8.90
CA GLY A 135 -3.00 13.52 -10.37
C GLY A 135 -1.58 13.69 -10.93
N ILE A 136 -0.66 14.21 -10.12
CA ILE A 136 0.77 14.29 -10.47
C ILE A 136 1.41 12.93 -10.21
N ALA A 137 1.13 12.31 -9.06
CA ALA A 137 1.61 10.96 -8.74
C ALA A 137 1.21 9.93 -9.82
N SER A 138 -0.05 9.94 -10.28
CA SER A 138 -0.49 9.04 -11.35
C SER A 138 0.21 9.31 -12.69
N THR A 139 0.54 10.57 -12.98
CA THR A 139 1.30 10.92 -14.16
C THR A 139 2.74 10.40 -14.06
N VAL A 140 3.39 10.55 -12.90
CA VAL A 140 4.73 10.00 -12.63
C VAL A 140 4.76 8.48 -12.79
N LEU A 141 3.80 7.77 -12.18
CA LEU A 141 3.69 6.31 -12.30
C LEU A 141 3.55 5.87 -13.76
N ARG A 142 2.71 6.55 -14.54
CA ARG A 142 2.58 6.28 -15.98
C ARG A 142 3.89 6.51 -16.74
N LEU A 143 4.62 7.59 -16.46
CA LEU A 143 5.91 7.88 -17.12
C LEU A 143 6.93 6.79 -16.81
N LEU A 144 6.97 6.31 -15.57
CA LEU A 144 7.83 5.22 -15.14
C LEU A 144 7.36 3.84 -15.65
N GLY A 145 6.07 3.70 -15.98
CA GLY A 145 5.48 2.41 -16.33
C GLY A 145 5.26 1.51 -15.11
N LEU A 146 4.91 2.12 -13.97
CA LEU A 146 4.64 1.44 -12.70
C LEU A 146 3.16 1.55 -12.34
N ASP A 147 2.61 0.52 -11.72
CA ASP A 147 1.24 0.54 -11.19
C ASP A 147 1.15 1.28 -9.85
N SER A 148 2.17 1.15 -9.01
CA SER A 148 2.26 1.79 -7.69
C SER A 148 3.72 2.03 -7.26
N PHE A 149 3.91 2.88 -6.25
CA PHE A 149 5.21 3.03 -5.59
C PHE A 149 5.43 1.90 -4.56
N PRO A 150 6.65 1.41 -4.36
CA PRO A 150 6.93 0.41 -3.34
C PRO A 150 6.51 0.84 -1.92
N GLY A 151 5.97 -0.09 -1.14
CA GLY A 151 5.52 0.16 0.22
C GLY A 151 4.24 0.99 0.31
N SER A 152 3.47 1.09 -0.78
CA SER A 152 2.14 1.72 -0.79
C SER A 152 1.01 0.76 -0.38
N ASP A 153 1.24 -0.56 -0.43
CA ASP A 153 0.32 -1.53 0.17
C ASP A 153 0.59 -1.66 1.68
N PRO A 154 -0.41 -1.39 2.55
CA PRO A 154 -0.29 -1.64 3.99
C PRO A 154 0.14 -3.07 4.33
N LYS A 155 -0.17 -4.07 3.49
CA LYS A 155 0.21 -5.47 3.68
C LYS A 155 1.69 -5.74 3.41
N GLU A 156 2.34 -4.98 2.53
CA GLU A 156 3.79 -5.07 2.26
C GLU A 156 4.62 -4.62 3.47
N ASN A 157 4.05 -3.78 4.34
CA ASN A 157 4.73 -3.16 5.48
C ASN A 157 4.25 -3.68 6.85
N GLN A 158 3.46 -4.76 6.92
CA GLN A 158 3.12 -5.35 8.22
C GLN A 158 4.27 -6.19 8.75
N TRP A 159 5.23 -5.51 9.38
CA TRP A 159 6.26 -6.13 10.18
C TRP A 159 5.62 -6.66 11.47
N ARG A 160 5.48 -7.99 11.57
CA ARG A 160 5.04 -8.79 12.73
C ARG A 160 5.01 -8.01 14.06
N PHE A 161 3.84 -7.93 14.72
CA PHE A 161 3.78 -7.40 16.09
C PHE A 161 4.25 -8.45 17.07
N VAL A 162 5.05 -8.02 18.06
CA VAL A 162 5.65 -8.92 19.05
C VAL A 162 5.38 -8.40 20.46
N ILE A 163 4.99 -9.29 21.36
CA ILE A 163 5.04 -9.08 22.80
C ILE A 163 6.19 -9.92 23.31
N ASP A 164 7.20 -9.26 23.87
CA ASP A 164 8.49 -9.84 24.25
C ASP A 164 8.68 -9.74 25.78
N PRO A 165 8.26 -10.76 26.57
CA PRO A 165 8.52 -10.80 28.01
C PRO A 165 10.02 -10.90 28.31
N PRO A 166 10.49 -10.47 29.49
CA PRO A 166 11.92 -10.51 29.83
C PRO A 166 12.58 -11.90 29.81
N SER A 167 11.80 -12.97 29.98
CA SER A 167 12.31 -14.35 30.03
C SER A 167 11.27 -15.31 29.44
N PRO A 168 11.00 -15.27 28.12
CA PRO A 168 9.98 -16.11 27.53
C PRO A 168 10.44 -17.58 27.49
N LYS A 169 9.49 -18.49 27.69
CA LYS A 169 9.70 -19.94 27.65
C LYS A 169 9.29 -20.58 26.34
N LEU A 170 8.38 -19.93 25.62
CA LEU A 170 7.88 -20.36 24.32
C LEU A 170 7.42 -19.15 23.51
N ILE A 171 7.26 -19.37 22.21
CA ILE A 171 6.72 -18.43 21.25
C ILE A 171 5.41 -18.98 20.70
N VAL A 172 4.36 -18.16 20.67
CA VAL A 172 3.09 -18.46 20.00
C VAL A 172 2.86 -17.48 18.86
N LEU A 173 2.77 -18.00 17.64
CA LEU A 173 2.32 -17.27 16.45
C LEU A 173 0.79 -17.26 16.44
N CYS A 174 0.19 -16.08 16.42
CA CYS A 174 -1.26 -15.88 16.36
C CYS A 174 -1.66 -15.37 14.97
N GLU A 175 -2.74 -15.91 14.44
CA GLU A 175 -3.37 -15.40 13.22
C GLU A 175 -4.08 -14.07 13.50
N ASN A 176 -4.77 -13.98 14.65
CA ASN A 176 -5.47 -12.78 15.07
C ASN A 176 -4.66 -11.90 16.05
N ILE A 177 -4.88 -10.58 15.98
CA ILE A 177 -4.27 -9.61 16.90
C ILE A 177 -4.93 -9.60 18.28
N ALA A 178 -6.09 -10.25 18.46
CA ALA A 178 -6.87 -10.25 19.71
C ALA A 178 -6.03 -10.68 20.91
N ASN A 179 -5.25 -11.76 20.78
CA ASN A 179 -4.36 -12.27 21.82
C ASN A 179 -3.29 -11.25 22.23
N LEU A 180 -2.79 -10.45 21.27
CA LEU A 180 -1.80 -9.41 21.52
C LEU A 180 -2.38 -8.17 22.23
N LYS A 181 -3.70 -8.01 22.31
CA LYS A 181 -4.32 -6.89 23.05
C LYS A 181 -4.27 -7.06 24.56
N ARG A 182 -3.83 -8.22 25.08
CA ARG A 182 -3.75 -8.54 26.50
C ARG A 182 -2.31 -8.90 26.92
N PRO A 183 -1.32 -7.99 26.75
CA PRO A 183 0.09 -8.29 26.98
C PRO A 183 0.44 -8.77 28.40
N TRP A 184 -0.33 -8.37 29.41
CA TRP A 184 -0.13 -8.82 30.78
C TRP A 184 -0.30 -10.34 30.94
N ILE A 185 -1.13 -11.00 30.12
CA ILE A 185 -1.29 -12.46 30.14
C ILE A 185 0.00 -13.12 29.64
N ALA A 186 0.48 -12.68 28.47
CA ALA A 186 1.73 -13.16 27.89
C ALA A 186 2.92 -12.97 28.86
N ILE A 187 3.00 -11.81 29.52
CA ILE A 187 4.05 -11.53 30.51
C ILE A 187 3.92 -12.43 31.74
N ALA A 188 2.71 -12.57 32.31
CA ALA A 188 2.49 -13.37 33.53
C ALA A 188 2.81 -14.86 33.35
N HIS A 189 2.69 -15.36 32.12
CA HIS A 189 2.94 -16.76 31.77
C HIS A 189 4.25 -16.97 30.99
N GLU A 190 5.08 -15.93 30.84
CA GLU A 190 6.38 -15.98 30.15
C GLU A 190 6.26 -16.48 28.69
N ILE A 191 5.31 -15.93 27.94
CA ILE A 191 5.01 -16.31 26.56
C ILE A 191 5.34 -15.14 25.62
N GLU A 192 6.14 -15.39 24.60
CA GLU A 192 6.34 -14.42 23.52
C GLU A 192 5.21 -14.59 22.47
N LEU A 193 4.49 -13.52 22.13
CA LEU A 193 3.36 -13.56 21.19
C LEU A 193 3.71 -12.85 19.89
N TRP A 194 3.49 -13.53 18.75
CA TRP A 194 3.81 -13.04 17.42
C TRP A 194 2.54 -12.94 16.58
N TYR A 195 2.10 -11.74 16.24
CA TYR A 195 1.06 -11.57 15.22
C TYR A 195 1.70 -11.62 13.83
N VAL A 196 1.38 -12.67 13.08
CA VAL A 196 1.95 -12.90 11.74
C VAL A 196 0.98 -12.52 10.62
N GLY A 197 -0.28 -12.22 10.96
CA GLY A 197 -1.36 -12.01 10.01
C GLY A 197 -1.67 -13.29 9.21
N GLY A 198 -2.87 -13.39 8.63
CA GLY A 198 -3.33 -14.63 7.97
C GLY A 198 -2.40 -15.13 6.86
N SER A 199 -2.68 -14.78 5.60
CA SER A 199 -1.99 -15.42 4.47
C SER A 199 -0.55 -14.96 4.21
N ASN A 200 -0.05 -13.90 4.85
CA ASN A 200 1.27 -13.31 4.57
C ASN A 200 2.41 -13.99 5.36
N THR A 201 2.62 -15.28 5.12
CA THR A 201 3.65 -16.09 5.81
C THR A 201 5.08 -15.78 5.36
N ALA A 202 5.28 -15.09 4.23
CA ALA A 202 6.60 -14.82 3.65
C ALA A 202 7.53 -14.04 4.59
N ILE A 203 6.97 -13.22 5.49
CA ILE A 203 7.77 -12.48 6.48
C ILE A 203 8.55 -13.40 7.44
N LEU A 204 8.08 -14.63 7.66
CA LEU A 204 8.74 -15.60 8.53
C LEU A 204 10.08 -16.09 7.96
N GLU A 205 10.25 -16.03 6.64
CA GLU A 205 11.51 -16.38 5.96
C GLU A 205 12.66 -15.45 6.40
N ASN A 206 12.34 -14.21 6.78
CA ASN A 206 13.33 -13.21 7.19
C ASN A 206 13.71 -13.30 8.68
N ILE A 207 13.10 -14.20 9.46
CA ILE A 207 13.42 -14.35 10.89
C ILE A 207 14.77 -15.06 11.04
N SER A 208 15.68 -14.41 11.76
CA SER A 208 17.02 -14.92 12.09
C SER A 208 16.93 -16.11 13.04
N PHE A 209 17.83 -17.08 12.86
CA PHE A 209 17.90 -18.28 13.69
C PHE A 209 18.06 -17.99 15.19
N ASP A 210 18.77 -16.91 15.56
CA ASP A 210 18.95 -16.49 16.96
C ASP A 210 17.63 -16.18 17.68
N LYS A 211 16.56 -15.86 16.94
CA LYS A 211 15.22 -15.61 17.50
C LYS A 211 14.37 -16.87 17.62
N LEU A 212 14.87 -18.00 17.12
CA LEU A 212 14.15 -19.28 17.05
C LEU A 212 14.67 -20.30 18.09
N GLN A 213 15.29 -19.82 19.16
CA GLN A 213 15.84 -20.70 20.20
C GLN A 213 14.73 -21.31 21.07
N LEU A 214 13.61 -20.61 21.26
CA LEU A 214 12.47 -21.08 22.04
C LEU A 214 11.58 -22.06 21.25
N PRO A 215 10.83 -22.94 21.92
CA PRO A 215 9.75 -23.72 21.31
C PRO A 215 8.73 -22.82 20.59
N LEU A 216 8.27 -23.24 19.43
CA LEU A 216 7.35 -22.48 18.57
C LEU A 216 6.01 -23.21 18.44
N PHE A 217 4.92 -22.45 18.59
CA PHE A 217 3.57 -22.94 18.40
C PHE A 217 2.75 -21.98 17.55
N TYR A 218 1.77 -22.50 16.82
CA TYR A 218 0.83 -21.74 16.01
C TYR A 218 -0.58 -21.85 16.58
N CYS A 219 -1.22 -20.71 16.78
CA CYS A 219 -2.59 -20.52 17.24
C CYS A 219 -3.38 -19.91 16.09
N CYS A 220 -4.41 -20.60 15.63
CA CYS A 220 -5.21 -20.21 14.48
C CYS A 220 -6.62 -20.78 14.55
N ASP A 221 -7.45 -20.35 13.60
CA ASP A 221 -8.72 -20.99 13.30
C ASP A 221 -8.49 -22.44 12.87
N TRP A 222 -9.30 -23.34 13.40
CA TRP A 222 -9.32 -24.75 13.00
C TRP A 222 -10.29 -24.96 11.84
N ASP A 223 -9.99 -24.25 10.75
CA ASP A 223 -10.71 -24.28 9.48
C ASP A 223 -9.76 -24.66 8.32
N GLN A 224 -10.22 -24.55 7.07
CA GLN A 224 -9.36 -24.86 5.92
C GLN A 224 -8.14 -23.93 5.82
N ASP A 225 -8.37 -22.62 5.95
CA ASP A 225 -7.37 -21.61 5.64
C ASP A 225 -6.30 -21.55 6.73
N GLY A 226 -6.69 -21.63 8.01
CA GLY A 226 -5.79 -21.71 9.16
C GLY A 226 -4.86 -22.93 9.08
N ILE A 227 -5.40 -24.09 8.68
CA ILE A 227 -4.60 -25.31 8.47
C ILE A 227 -3.66 -25.18 7.27
N ASP A 228 -4.09 -24.56 6.17
CA ASP A 228 -3.22 -24.33 5.03
C ASP A 228 -2.13 -23.28 5.31
N ILE A 229 -2.41 -22.27 6.14
CA ILE A 229 -1.41 -21.34 6.68
C ILE A 229 -0.39 -22.12 7.52
N TYR A 230 -0.85 -22.94 8.48
CA TYR A 230 0.04 -23.75 9.32
C TYR A 230 1.00 -24.61 8.49
N LYS A 231 0.52 -25.27 7.43
CA LYS A 231 1.37 -26.06 6.54
C LYS A 231 2.49 -25.24 5.89
N ARG A 232 2.18 -24.01 5.47
CA ARG A 232 3.19 -23.10 4.89
C ARG A 232 4.20 -22.67 5.95
N ILE A 233 3.73 -22.31 7.15
CA ILE A 233 4.59 -21.93 8.27
C ILE A 233 5.52 -23.08 8.67
N TYR A 234 4.99 -24.30 8.77
CA TYR A 234 5.76 -25.50 9.08
C TYR A 234 6.88 -25.72 8.07
N LYS A 235 6.59 -25.60 6.76
CA LYS A 235 7.60 -25.71 5.71
C LYS A 235 8.72 -24.65 5.87
N ILE A 236 8.35 -23.39 6.12
CA ILE A 236 9.31 -22.29 6.29
C ILE A 236 10.26 -22.56 7.47
N PHE A 237 9.74 -23.04 8.60
CA PHE A 237 10.57 -23.33 9.77
C PHE A 237 11.37 -24.64 9.63
N ALA A 238 10.82 -25.65 8.95
CA ALA A 238 11.55 -26.89 8.64
C ALA A 238 12.79 -26.62 7.77
N GLU A 239 12.69 -25.71 6.79
CA GLU A 239 13.84 -25.25 5.98
C GLU A 239 14.91 -24.53 6.82
N LYS A 240 14.52 -23.96 7.97
CA LYS A 240 15.41 -23.34 8.96
C LYS A 240 15.91 -24.33 10.03
N GLY A 241 15.58 -25.62 9.91
CA GLY A 241 15.93 -26.65 10.90
C GLY A 241 15.21 -26.50 12.23
N LYS A 242 14.00 -25.93 12.23
CA LYS A 242 13.21 -25.67 13.44
C LYS A 242 11.80 -26.26 13.30
N ASP A 243 11.38 -27.00 14.31
CA ASP A 243 10.00 -27.49 14.39
C ASP A 243 9.06 -26.45 14.99
N ILE A 244 7.82 -26.45 14.50
CA ILE A 244 6.70 -25.67 15.03
C ILE A 244 5.51 -26.61 15.23
N GLY A 245 4.84 -26.52 16.38
CA GLY A 245 3.58 -27.22 16.65
C GLY A 245 2.36 -26.37 16.33
N ILE A 246 1.20 -27.00 16.14
CA ILE A 246 -0.10 -26.33 16.13
C ILE A 246 -0.81 -26.58 17.46
N LEU A 247 -1.47 -25.57 18.03
CA LEU A 247 -2.23 -25.71 19.28
C LEU A 247 -3.58 -26.37 19.02
N THR A 248 -3.88 -27.43 19.76
CA THR A 248 -5.17 -28.14 19.73
C THR A 248 -6.21 -27.39 20.59
N PRO A 249 -7.41 -27.07 20.08
CA PRO A 249 -8.48 -26.39 20.83
C PRO A 249 -8.93 -27.23 22.01
N TYR A 250 -9.02 -26.60 23.19
CA TYR A 250 -9.50 -27.27 24.40
C TYR A 250 -11.04 -27.32 24.41
N ASP A 251 -11.71 -26.26 23.93
CA ASP A 251 -13.16 -26.22 23.80
C ASP A 251 -13.59 -26.65 22.40
N GLN A 252 -13.67 -27.96 22.21
CA GLN A 252 -14.16 -28.56 20.97
C GLN A 252 -15.69 -28.44 20.80
N GLN A 253 -16.42 -27.96 21.81
CA GLN A 253 -17.87 -27.72 21.73
C GLN A 253 -18.19 -26.37 21.10
N ALA A 254 -17.23 -25.45 21.08
CA ALA A 254 -17.30 -24.17 20.37
C ALA A 254 -17.35 -24.31 18.83
N ALA A 255 -17.39 -25.54 18.30
CA ALA A 255 -17.43 -25.79 16.86
C ALA A 255 -18.72 -25.23 16.22
N ILE A 256 -18.55 -24.33 15.25
CA ILE A 256 -19.62 -23.65 14.53
C ILE A 256 -19.71 -24.12 13.07
N PRO A 257 -20.86 -23.99 12.40
CA PRO A 257 -21.00 -24.38 10.99
C PRO A 257 -20.06 -23.60 10.05
N GLU A 258 -19.58 -24.28 9.00
CA GLU A 258 -18.69 -23.74 7.96
C GLU A 258 -19.31 -22.55 7.17
N VAL A 259 -20.64 -22.49 7.11
CA VAL A 259 -21.40 -21.37 6.55
C VAL A 259 -22.21 -20.72 7.66
N SER A 260 -21.93 -19.44 7.92
CA SER A 260 -22.72 -18.58 8.79
C SER A 260 -23.09 -17.28 8.05
N GLU A 261 -23.98 -16.47 8.61
CA GLU A 261 -24.37 -15.17 8.00
C GLU A 261 -23.19 -14.22 7.75
N LYS A 262 -22.02 -14.46 8.38
CA LYS A 262 -20.85 -13.56 8.35
C LYS A 262 -19.56 -14.18 7.82
N HIS A 263 -19.49 -15.51 7.66
CA HIS A 263 -18.27 -16.21 7.23
C HIS A 263 -18.61 -17.43 6.35
N GLU A 264 -17.81 -17.64 5.29
CA GLU A 264 -17.87 -18.79 4.39
C GLU A 264 -16.52 -19.55 4.38
N SER A 265 -16.20 -20.28 5.45
CA SER A 265 -14.98 -21.12 5.49
C SER A 265 -15.30 -22.54 5.05
N ARG A 266 -15.56 -22.71 3.74
CA ARG A 266 -15.95 -24.01 3.18
C ARG A 266 -14.74 -24.92 3.10
N TRP A 267 -14.83 -26.11 3.71
CA TRP A 267 -13.83 -27.15 3.51
C TRP A 267 -13.76 -27.53 2.02
N LYS A 268 -12.56 -27.56 1.44
CA LYS A 268 -12.39 -27.98 0.05
C LYS A 268 -12.43 -29.51 0.00
N GLU A 269 -13.27 -30.09 -0.87
CA GLU A 269 -13.41 -31.55 -1.06
C GLU A 269 -12.15 -32.25 -1.63
N VAL A 270 -11.01 -31.55 -1.68
CA VAL A 270 -9.73 -32.19 -1.98
C VAL A 270 -9.46 -33.22 -0.87
N ASP A 271 -8.78 -34.31 -1.22
CA ASP A 271 -8.47 -35.48 -0.38
C ASP A 271 -7.59 -35.13 0.85
N MET A 272 -8.06 -34.21 1.69
CA MET A 272 -7.38 -33.67 2.88
C MET A 272 -7.06 -34.77 3.85
N VAL A 273 -7.94 -35.76 3.95
CA VAL A 273 -7.75 -36.97 4.76
C VAL A 273 -6.49 -37.73 4.36
N LYS A 274 -6.13 -37.75 3.06
CA LYS A 274 -4.86 -38.34 2.60
C LYS A 274 -3.66 -37.43 2.75
N GLN A 275 -3.86 -36.11 2.87
CA GLN A 275 -2.79 -35.15 3.08
C GLN A 275 -2.47 -34.92 4.56
N TRP A 276 -3.40 -35.15 5.49
CA TRP A 276 -3.18 -35.03 6.93
C TRP A 276 -2.02 -35.92 7.44
N PRO A 277 -1.87 -37.19 7.03
CA PRO A 277 -0.78 -38.04 7.47
C PRO A 277 0.61 -37.57 7.03
N ALA A 278 0.69 -36.69 6.02
CA ALA A 278 1.96 -36.18 5.50
C ALA A 278 2.50 -34.97 6.29
N HIS A 279 1.74 -34.46 7.25
CA HIS A 279 2.10 -33.32 8.11
C HIS A 279 2.19 -33.79 9.57
N PRO A 280 3.00 -33.18 10.46
CA PRO A 280 3.17 -33.64 11.85
C PRO A 280 1.95 -33.33 12.75
N PHE A 281 0.75 -33.74 12.33
CA PHE A 281 -0.41 -33.79 13.22
C PHE A 281 -0.32 -35.03 14.11
N ASN A 282 -0.64 -34.87 15.38
CA ASN A 282 -0.78 -36.02 16.27
C ASN A 282 -2.14 -36.73 16.05
N ALA A 283 -2.33 -37.89 16.69
CA ALA A 283 -3.55 -38.69 16.53
C ALA A 283 -4.84 -37.94 16.93
N GLU A 284 -4.79 -37.16 18.02
CA GLU A 284 -5.93 -36.37 18.48
C GLU A 284 -6.30 -35.26 17.46
N GLN A 285 -5.29 -34.57 16.93
CA GLN A 285 -5.48 -33.51 15.94
C GLN A 285 -6.08 -34.06 14.64
N VAL A 286 -5.62 -35.23 14.19
CA VAL A 286 -6.19 -35.92 13.03
C VAL A 286 -7.65 -36.32 13.27
N GLU A 287 -7.97 -36.82 14.47
CA GLU A 287 -9.35 -37.17 14.83
C GLU A 287 -10.26 -35.93 14.86
N LEU A 288 -9.79 -34.82 15.45
CA LEU A 288 -10.52 -33.56 15.51
C LEU A 288 -10.75 -32.97 14.11
N LEU A 289 -9.72 -32.89 13.26
CA LEU A 289 -9.87 -32.45 11.87
C LEU A 289 -10.85 -33.33 11.10
N SER A 290 -10.78 -34.65 11.29
CA SER A 290 -11.72 -35.60 10.68
C SER A 290 -13.16 -35.36 11.13
N LYS A 291 -13.37 -34.99 12.40
CA LYS A 291 -14.69 -34.65 12.95
C LYS A 291 -15.21 -33.33 12.37
N LEU A 292 -14.39 -32.27 12.38
CA LEU A 292 -14.74 -30.95 11.87
C LEU A 292 -15.10 -30.99 10.38
N PHE A 293 -14.28 -31.66 9.57
CA PHE A 293 -14.55 -31.86 8.15
C PHE A 293 -15.86 -32.60 7.89
N ARG A 294 -16.08 -33.76 8.55
CA ARG A 294 -17.30 -34.56 8.37
C ARG A 294 -18.57 -33.82 8.75
N ASN A 295 -18.49 -33.02 9.82
CA ASN A 295 -19.63 -32.28 10.33
C ASN A 295 -19.80 -30.92 9.65
N LYS A 296 -18.89 -30.51 8.76
CA LYS A 296 -18.88 -29.17 8.14
C LYS A 296 -18.83 -28.07 9.19
N GLN A 297 -17.91 -28.22 10.13
CA GLN A 297 -17.70 -27.30 11.25
C GLN A 297 -16.26 -26.81 11.29
N TRP A 298 -16.03 -25.73 12.04
CA TRP A 298 -14.71 -25.21 12.37
C TRP A 298 -14.73 -24.61 13.77
N ILE A 299 -13.56 -24.34 14.35
CA ILE A 299 -13.43 -23.70 15.66
C ILE A 299 -12.61 -22.41 15.49
N GLU A 300 -13.14 -21.31 15.99
CA GLU A 300 -12.53 -19.97 15.92
C GLU A 300 -11.43 -19.80 16.98
N GLU A 301 -10.30 -19.19 16.62
CA GLU A 301 -9.17 -18.86 17.50
C GLU A 301 -9.67 -18.07 18.72
N GLU A 302 -10.48 -17.03 18.49
CA GLU A 302 -11.00 -16.14 19.54
C GLU A 302 -11.97 -16.81 20.51
N SER A 303 -12.52 -17.98 20.16
CA SER A 303 -13.35 -18.76 21.07
C SER A 303 -12.53 -19.46 22.16
N GLN A 304 -11.21 -19.55 22.00
CA GLN A 304 -10.31 -20.25 22.91
C GLN A 304 -9.57 -19.26 23.81
N ASP A 305 -9.69 -19.39 25.13
CA ASP A 305 -8.79 -18.67 26.04
C ASP A 305 -7.36 -19.20 25.88
N LEU A 306 -6.42 -18.29 25.58
CA LEU A 306 -5.03 -18.64 25.31
C LEU A 306 -4.35 -19.39 26.47
N VAL A 307 -4.64 -19.06 27.73
CA VAL A 307 -4.00 -19.71 28.88
C VAL A 307 -4.52 -21.13 29.02
N GLU A 308 -5.84 -21.32 28.93
CA GLU A 308 -6.44 -22.65 28.95
C GLU A 308 -6.00 -23.50 27.76
N LEU A 309 -5.88 -22.89 26.58
CA LEU A 309 -5.35 -23.55 25.39
C LEU A 309 -3.92 -24.06 25.61
N LEU A 310 -3.04 -23.23 26.18
CA LEU A 310 -1.66 -23.63 26.47
C LEU A 310 -1.56 -24.68 27.59
N ARG A 311 -2.45 -24.63 28.58
CA ARG A 311 -2.54 -25.67 29.63
C ARG A 311 -2.99 -27.00 29.05
N TYR A 312 -4.02 -26.99 28.20
CA TYR A 312 -4.53 -28.19 27.52
C TYR A 312 -3.46 -28.87 26.67
N ASN A 313 -2.63 -28.06 25.99
CA ASN A 313 -1.51 -28.54 25.20
C ASN A 313 -0.25 -28.82 26.04
N GLU A 314 -0.35 -28.82 27.37
CA GLU A 314 0.73 -29.13 28.33
C GLU A 314 1.97 -28.21 28.22
N LEU A 315 1.80 -26.98 27.72
CA LEU A 315 2.90 -26.04 27.47
C LEU A 315 3.21 -25.15 28.66
N ILE A 316 2.23 -24.96 29.54
CA ILE A 316 2.36 -24.21 30.79
C ILE A 316 1.71 -24.99 31.94
N LYS A 317 2.10 -24.69 33.17
CA LYS A 317 1.55 -25.37 34.36
C LYS A 317 0.08 -24.99 34.58
N ALA A 318 -0.70 -25.96 35.07
CA ALA A 318 -2.06 -25.77 35.54
C ALA A 318 -2.14 -24.70 36.63
#